data_AF-A0A497M400-F1
#
_entry.id   AF-A0A497M400-F1
#
_cell.length_a   1.000
_cell.length_b   1.000
_cell.length_c   1.000
_cell.angle_alpha   90.00
_cell.angle_beta   90.00
_cell.angle_gamma   90.00
#
_symmetry.space_group_name_H-M   'P 1'
#
loop_
_entity.id
_entity.type
_entity.pdbx_description
1 polymer ?
#
loop_
_entity_poly.entity_id
_entity_poly.type
_entity_poly.pdbx_seq_one_letter_code
_entity_poly.pdbx_strand_id
1 'polypeptide(L)'
;MTDLQSVATSMIQKLGSTITYQSPSGTAMDKYGDESFTWSSATTTKAIIDRPQEEQLNWRTEGGITGGRMFFYLPYDESISVGDKITYDSVEYMADEVLKWSFLNKYACVRVAAHRTSD
;
A
#
# COMPACT_ATOMS: atom_id res chain seq x y z
N MET A 1 -6.13 0.42 29.76
CA MET A 1 -6.90 0.32 28.50
C MET A 1 -5.92 0.04 27.38
N THR A 2 -6.06 -1.06 26.66
CA THR A 2 -5.21 -1.35 25.50
C THR A 2 -5.53 -0.35 24.40
N ASP A 3 -4.51 0.33 23.91
CA ASP A 3 -4.68 1.30 22.83
C ASP A 3 -5.02 0.57 21.52
N LEU A 4 -6.03 1.05 20.80
CA LEU A 4 -6.57 0.37 19.63
C LEU A 4 -5.53 0.27 18.51
N GLN A 5 -4.68 1.30 18.37
CA GLN A 5 -3.56 1.30 17.44
C GLN A 5 -2.60 0.15 17.78
N SER A 6 -2.23 -0.02 19.05
CA SER A 6 -1.37 -1.13 19.48
C SER A 6 -1.96 -2.50 19.19
N VAL A 7 -3.29 -2.67 19.33
CA VAL A 7 -3.97 -3.92 18.97
C VAL A 7 -3.91 -4.17 17.46
N ALA A 8 -4.27 -3.17 16.65
CA ALA A 8 -4.26 -3.25 15.20
C ALA A 8 -2.84 -3.56 14.68
N THR A 9 -1.83 -2.82 15.13
CA THR A 9 -0.42 -3.07 14.80
C THR A 9 -0.02 -4.48 15.20
N SER A 10 -0.38 -4.95 16.40
CA SER A 10 -0.06 -6.31 16.84
C SER A 10 -0.71 -7.39 15.97
N MET A 11 -1.95 -7.17 15.51
CA MET A 11 -2.65 -8.10 14.61
C MET A 11 -2.00 -8.12 13.22
N ILE A 12 -1.68 -6.96 12.67
CA ILE A 12 -0.99 -6.84 11.38
C ILE A 12 0.39 -7.49 11.45
N GLN A 13 1.14 -7.29 12.54
CA GLN A 13 2.45 -7.91 12.70
C GLN A 13 2.38 -9.44 12.81
N LYS A 14 1.33 -9.97 13.45
CA LYS A 14 1.15 -11.42 13.66
C LYS A 14 0.60 -12.15 12.42
N LEU A 15 -0.34 -11.54 11.71
CA LEU A 15 -1.09 -12.17 10.63
C LEU A 15 -0.67 -11.65 9.24
N GLY A 16 0.08 -10.55 9.19
CA GLY A 16 0.48 -9.89 7.96
C GLY A 16 1.59 -10.60 7.21
N SER A 17 1.55 -10.42 5.90
CA SER A 17 2.62 -10.78 5.00
C SER A 17 3.70 -9.70 4.98
N THR A 18 4.94 -10.08 4.68
CA THR A 18 6.02 -9.11 4.51
C THR A 18 5.88 -8.42 3.16
N ILE A 19 5.97 -7.10 3.18
CA ILE A 19 6.03 -6.25 1.97
C ILE A 19 7.22 -5.30 2.08
N THR A 20 7.68 -4.80 0.93
CA THR A 20 8.63 -3.69 0.89
C THR A 20 8.02 -2.53 0.13
N TYR A 21 8.23 -1.30 0.57
CA TYR A 21 7.79 -0.13 -0.17
C TYR A 21 8.90 0.92 -0.31
N GLN A 22 8.82 1.71 -1.38
CA GLN A 22 9.78 2.73 -1.76
C GLN A 22 9.04 3.96 -2.28
N SER A 23 9.49 5.14 -1.86
CA SER A 23 8.98 6.40 -2.37
C SER A 23 9.79 6.86 -3.59
N PRO A 24 9.18 7.55 -4.56
CA PRO A 24 9.91 8.16 -5.66
C PRO A 24 10.86 9.23 -5.11
N SER A 25 12.13 9.16 -5.49
CA SER A 25 13.19 10.07 -5.02
C SER A 25 13.63 11.08 -6.09
N GLY A 26 13.25 10.85 -7.34
CA GLY A 26 13.60 11.70 -8.47
C GLY A 26 13.42 10.98 -9.80
N THR A 27 13.99 11.57 -10.85
CA THR A 27 14.08 10.98 -12.19
C THR A 27 15.53 10.90 -12.62
N ALA A 28 15.90 9.81 -13.27
CA ALA A 28 17.17 9.63 -13.96
C ALA A 28 16.89 9.62 -15.46
N MET A 29 17.70 10.36 -16.22
CA MET A 29 17.64 10.36 -17.67
C MET A 29 18.78 9.48 -18.19
N ASP A 30 18.46 8.56 -19.08
CA ASP A 30 19.48 7.75 -19.73
C ASP A 30 20.22 8.53 -20.84
N LYS A 31 21.20 7.90 -21.49
CA LYS A 31 21.98 8.51 -22.58
C LYS A 31 21.17 8.79 -23.86
N TYR A 32 19.98 8.21 -23.98
CA TYR A 32 19.05 8.39 -25.10
C TYR A 32 17.96 9.42 -24.81
N GLY A 33 17.89 9.89 -23.56
CA GLY A 33 16.91 10.87 -23.11
C GLY A 33 15.66 10.24 -22.47
N ASP A 34 15.68 8.94 -22.21
CA ASP A 34 14.56 8.25 -21.57
C ASP A 34 14.57 8.50 -20.06
N GLU A 35 13.46 9.01 -19.54
CA GLU A 35 13.27 9.25 -18.11
C GLU A 35 12.81 7.98 -17.39
N SER A 36 13.45 7.68 -16.27
CA SER A 36 13.09 6.60 -15.36
C SER A 36 13.02 7.12 -13.93
N PHE A 37 12.05 6.65 -13.14
CA PHE A 37 12.00 7.00 -11.72
C PHE A 37 13.17 6.39 -10.95
N THR A 38 13.79 7.18 -10.10
CA THR A 38 14.63 6.68 -9.03
C THR A 38 13.80 6.49 -7.77
N TRP A 39 14.12 5.45 -7.00
CA TRP A 39 13.38 5.07 -5.80
C TRP A 39 14.23 5.30 -4.55
N SER A 40 13.58 5.57 -3.43
CA SER A 40 14.23 5.63 -2.12
C SER A 40 14.75 4.25 -1.69
N SER A 41 15.48 4.22 -0.58
CA SER A 41 15.74 2.97 0.14
C SER A 41 14.41 2.25 0.44
N ALA A 42 14.43 0.92 0.32
CA ALA A 42 13.27 0.09 0.61
C ALA A 42 13.01 -0.01 2.12
N THR A 43 11.77 0.27 2.51
CA THR A 43 11.28 0.02 3.87
C THR A 43 10.54 -1.31 3.89
N THR A 44 10.88 -2.20 4.82
CA THR A 44 10.24 -3.51 4.97
C THR A 44 9.26 -3.47 6.13
N THR A 45 8.03 -3.90 5.91
CA THR A 45 6.99 -3.95 6.95
C THR A 45 6.03 -5.12 6.75
N LYS A 46 5.07 -5.26 7.68
CA LYS A 46 3.99 -6.24 7.61
C LYS A 46 2.71 -5.58 7.14
N ALA A 47 1.98 -6.24 6.24
CA ALA A 47 0.67 -5.80 5.79
C ALA A 47 -0.32 -6.97 5.73
N ILE A 48 -1.56 -6.72 6.09
CA ILE A 48 -2.68 -7.61 5.74
C ILE A 48 -3.08 -7.29 4.30
N ILE A 49 -3.28 -8.33 3.50
CA ILE A 49 -3.47 -8.20 2.07
C ILE A 49 -4.87 -8.69 1.73
N ASP A 50 -5.67 -7.81 1.15
CA ASP A 50 -7.02 -8.12 0.68
C ASP A 50 -7.03 -8.02 -0.85
N ARG A 51 -7.41 -9.13 -1.50
CA ARG A 51 -7.59 -9.22 -2.95
C ARG A 51 -9.10 -9.21 -3.20
N PRO A 52 -9.69 -8.07 -3.58
CA PRO A 52 -11.11 -8.02 -3.87
C PRO A 52 -11.42 -8.97 -5.03
N GLN A 53 -12.33 -9.91 -4.81
CA GLN A 53 -12.86 -10.74 -5.90
C GLN A 53 -13.65 -9.87 -6.88
N GLU A 54 -13.69 -10.23 -8.17
CA GLU A 54 -14.37 -9.45 -9.21
C GLU A 54 -15.83 -9.11 -8.85
N GLU A 55 -16.55 -10.04 -8.23
CA GLU A 55 -17.92 -9.83 -7.77
C GLU A 55 -18.04 -8.76 -6.67
N GLN A 56 -16.96 -8.50 -5.91
CA GLN A 56 -16.93 -7.49 -4.85
C GLN A 56 -16.58 -6.08 -5.33
N LEU A 57 -16.07 -5.94 -6.56
CA LEU A 57 -15.70 -4.63 -7.12
C LEU A 57 -16.93 -3.80 -7.49
N ASN A 58 -18.08 -4.43 -7.76
CA ASN A 58 -19.31 -3.74 -8.14
C ASN A 58 -19.99 -2.97 -6.98
N TRP A 59 -19.70 -3.31 -5.72
CA TRP A 59 -20.30 -2.65 -4.55
C TRP A 59 -19.31 -1.79 -3.76
N ARG A 60 -17.99 -2.00 -3.93
CA ARG A 60 -16.93 -1.15 -3.35
C ARG A 60 -16.47 -0.05 -4.31
N THR A 61 -17.38 0.49 -5.11
CA THR A 61 -17.14 1.59 -6.04
C THR A 61 -16.94 2.92 -5.31
N GLU A 62 -16.03 2.98 -4.34
CA GLU A 62 -15.43 4.23 -3.90
C GLU A 62 -14.47 4.65 -5.02
N GLY A 63 -14.88 5.61 -5.87
CA GLY A 63 -13.99 6.28 -6.80
C GLY A 63 -13.90 5.72 -8.23
N GLY A 64 -14.70 4.71 -8.60
CA GLY A 64 -14.90 4.33 -10.01
C GLY A 64 -13.74 3.57 -10.68
N ILE A 65 -13.06 2.67 -9.95
CA ILE A 65 -11.87 1.97 -10.49
C ILE A 65 -12.07 0.46 -10.52
N THR A 66 -11.97 -0.04 -11.74
CA THR A 66 -12.19 -1.41 -12.24
C THR A 66 -11.07 -2.36 -11.82
N GLY A 67 -11.40 -3.66 -11.69
CA GLY A 67 -10.54 -4.86 -11.77
C GLY A 67 -9.04 -4.79 -11.42
N GLY A 68 -8.59 -5.61 -10.47
CA GLY A 68 -7.15 -5.94 -10.35
C GLY A 68 -6.34 -5.12 -9.33
N ARG A 69 -6.99 -4.27 -8.53
CA ARG A 69 -6.36 -3.61 -7.38
C ARG A 69 -6.18 -4.55 -6.20
N MET A 70 -5.09 -4.37 -5.46
CA MET A 70 -4.85 -4.99 -4.16
C MET A 70 -4.93 -3.95 -3.05
N PHE A 71 -5.50 -4.35 -1.91
CA PHE A 71 -5.53 -3.53 -0.71
C PHE A 71 -4.50 -4.03 0.29
N PHE A 72 -3.68 -3.12 0.78
CA PHE A 72 -2.67 -3.36 1.79
C PHE A 72 -3.06 -2.60 3.05
N TYR A 73 -3.20 -3.31 4.17
CA TYR A 73 -3.45 -2.70 5.47
C TYR A 73 -2.17 -2.74 6.30
N LEU A 74 -1.57 -1.56 6.47
CA LEU A 74 -0.32 -1.33 7.15
C LEU A 74 -0.54 -0.73 8.55
N PRO A 75 0.43 -0.85 9.47
CA PRO A 75 0.46 -0.08 10.71
C PRO A 75 0.34 1.43 10.44
N TYR A 76 -0.22 2.17 11.40
CA TYR A 76 -0.46 3.61 11.23
C TYR A 76 0.81 4.46 11.12
N ASP A 77 1.90 4.01 11.73
CA ASP A 77 3.20 4.68 11.78
C ASP A 77 4.00 4.60 10.46
N GLU A 78 3.48 3.89 9.46
CA GLU A 78 4.13 3.79 8.15
C GLU A 78 3.96 5.09 7.34
N SER A 79 5.08 5.56 6.77
CA SER A 79 5.15 6.81 5.99
C SER A 79 4.70 6.66 4.52
N ILE A 80 3.86 5.67 4.23
CA ILE A 80 3.43 5.36 2.86
C ILE A 80 2.56 6.46 2.26
N SER A 81 2.81 6.78 1.00
CA SER A 81 2.15 7.85 0.24
C SER A 81 1.66 7.38 -1.13
N VAL A 82 0.75 8.14 -1.74
CA VAL A 82 0.33 7.90 -3.13
C VAL A 82 1.54 8.04 -4.06
N GLY A 83 1.70 7.13 -5.01
CA GLY A 83 2.85 7.03 -5.91
C GLY A 83 4.02 6.21 -5.35
N ASP A 84 3.92 5.71 -4.11
CA ASP A 84 4.91 4.76 -3.59
C ASP A 84 4.79 3.41 -4.31
N LYS A 85 5.94 2.83 -4.60
CA LYS A 85 6.03 1.46 -5.13
C LYS A 85 5.99 0.47 -3.99
N ILE A 86 5.12 -0.52 -4.08
CA ILE A 86 4.97 -1.62 -3.12
C ILE A 86 5.35 -2.92 -3.82
N THR A 87 6.24 -3.70 -3.23
CA THR A 87 6.59 -5.03 -3.70
C THR A 87 6.06 -6.08 -2.72
N TYR A 88 5.27 -7.01 -3.26
CA TYR A 88 4.73 -8.14 -2.52
C TYR A 88 4.78 -9.39 -3.39
N ASP A 89 5.32 -10.48 -2.86
CA ASP A 89 5.41 -11.78 -3.56
C ASP A 89 6.10 -11.67 -4.93
N SER A 90 7.21 -10.93 -4.97
CA SER A 90 7.96 -10.61 -6.21
C SER A 90 7.17 -9.85 -7.29
N VAL A 91 5.98 -9.34 -6.95
CA VAL A 91 5.16 -8.49 -7.83
C VAL A 91 5.20 -7.05 -7.35
N GLU A 92 5.34 -6.13 -8.30
CA GLU A 92 5.32 -4.68 -8.04
C GLU A 92 3.93 -4.10 -8.24
N TYR A 93 3.55 -3.22 -7.32
CA TYR A 93 2.31 -2.47 -7.27
C TYR A 93 2.62 -0.99 -7.06
N MET A 94 1.75 -0.12 -7.55
CA MET A 94 1.84 1.33 -7.33
C MET A 94 0.69 1.79 -6.46
N ALA A 95 0.99 2.51 -5.38
CA ALA A 95 -0.01 3.06 -4.47
C ALA A 95 -0.83 4.16 -5.17
N ASP A 96 -2.11 3.91 -5.38
CA ASP A 96 -3.05 4.86 -5.99
C ASP A 96 -3.73 5.74 -4.94
N GLU A 97 -4.06 5.13 -3.80
CA GLU A 97 -4.84 5.76 -2.75
C GLU A 97 -4.30 5.30 -1.39
N VAL A 98 -4.12 6.26 -0.48
CA VAL A 98 -3.71 6.01 0.90
C VAL A 98 -4.75 6.61 1.84
N LEU A 99 -5.48 5.76 2.55
CA LEU A 99 -6.47 6.17 3.55
C LEU A 99 -6.01 5.83 4.95
N LYS A 100 -6.04 6.82 5.83
CA LYS A 100 -5.80 6.65 7.26
C LYS A 100 -7.11 6.24 7.94
N TRP A 101 -7.21 4.99 8.34
CA TRP A 101 -8.38 4.48 9.03
C TRP A 101 -8.36 4.91 10.49
N SER A 102 -9.43 5.58 10.91
CA SER A 102 -9.63 5.99 12.30
C SER A 102 -10.86 5.32 12.90
N PHE A 103 -10.77 5.01 14.19
CA PHE A 103 -11.88 4.52 14.98
C PHE A 103 -11.86 5.27 16.31
N LEU A 104 -13.02 5.84 16.71
CA LEU A 104 -13.14 6.68 17.91
C LEU A 104 -12.08 7.81 17.97
N ASN A 105 -11.88 8.52 16.85
CA ASN A 105 -10.92 9.62 16.70
C ASN A 105 -9.44 9.24 16.91
N LYS A 106 -9.10 7.95 16.82
CA LYS A 106 -7.71 7.48 16.81
C LYS A 106 -7.41 6.73 15.52
N TYR A 107 -6.28 7.03 14.89
CA TYR A 107 -5.85 6.29 13.73
C TYR A 107 -5.34 4.91 14.13
N ALA A 108 -5.87 3.86 13.51
CA ALA A 108 -5.57 2.47 13.84
C ALA A 108 -4.66 1.82 12.80
N CYS A 109 -4.86 2.14 11.51
CA CYS A 109 -4.09 1.58 10.41
C CYS A 109 -4.13 2.48 9.17
N VAL A 110 -3.29 2.16 8.19
CA VAL A 110 -3.30 2.78 6.87
C VAL A 110 -3.75 1.73 5.85
N ARG A 111 -4.79 2.03 5.09
CA ARG A 111 -5.22 1.25 3.92
C ARG A 111 -4.58 1.86 2.68
N VAL A 112 -3.90 1.05 1.89
CA VAL A 112 -3.34 1.45 0.60
C VAL A 112 -4.00 0.63 -0.49
N ALA A 113 -4.66 1.29 -1.43
CA ALA A 113 -5.11 0.66 -2.67
C ALA A 113 -4.00 0.81 -3.70
N ALA A 114 -3.59 -0.28 -4.33
CA ALA A 114 -2.53 -0.26 -5.31
C ALA A 114 -2.88 -1.13 -6.53
N HIS A 115 -2.47 -0.69 -7.72
CA HIS A 115 -2.59 -1.47 -8.95
C HIS A 115 -1.25 -2.10 -9.31
N ARG A 116 -1.29 -3.23 -10.00
CA ARG A 116 -0.07 -3.93 -10.46
C ARG A 116 0.59 -3.13 -11.60
N THR A 117 1.90 -2.97 -11.56
CA THR A 117 2.65 -2.17 -12.57
C THR A 117 3.07 -2.98 -13.81
N SER A 118 2.86 -4.31 -13.80
CA SER A 118 3.19 -5.21 -14.91
C SER A 118 2.12 -6.29 -15.06
N ASP A 119 1.74 -6.61 -16.29
CA ASP A 119 0.87 -7.77 -16.60
C ASP A 119 1.62 -9.10 -16.48
#